data_AF-A0A0Q9W9Y6-F1
#
_entry.id   AF-A0A0Q9W9Y6-F1
#
_cell.length_a   1.000
_cell.length_b   1.000
_cell.length_c   1.000
_cell.angle_alpha   90.00
_cell.angle_beta   90.00
_cell.angle_gamma   90.00
#
_symmetry.space_group_name_H-M   'P 1'
#
loop_
_entity.id
_entity.type
_entity.pdbx_description
1 polymer ?
#
loop_
_entity_poly.entity_id
_entity_poly.type
_entity_poly.pdbx_seq_one_letter_code
_entity_poly.pdbx_strand_id
1 'polypeptide(L)'
;MAEIYKPNTLDKEFREFWSKVNCLTVLDFPYDQRCDFVRSANNCVYGTNFVPYMHLLACDFRCKNLFEEHIFVTLFLILCFELLLFLSHVVRLYYTPALKAVSRMLHMNEHLAGVTIMALGNTLPDMFANMCAIYDDVPIFGNCLSSALFVTMFTGGLVCYLSPFQMSAYNTVRDLLFFIFGIMLLEFCIIREQGITIAECIIMITLYAIYITVNVLDVYFLKRTLKSLRREIDALYELPVSEEVKEKRSTVQKKYDLLSQNNRVTILQRKSNSDNTGTFGYMTKVGNVRVTIDMEANRNMHYTRASSKNHRLFQEFFSAILPIKMNEWRQATMLLRAYYIARAPVVFISVIYIPLVDYELQKNGWSKLLNCIQIFLNPAVTITMGKAMVFRDRSKLWYYNIPHDVQYGLYSLVVTVPIAIVVFFHSNTSAPPPYHWMFTIMNLTGSMFAIFQSATEITVITGVLGFMLKVPPDFMGATVLCVANSLGDLVANASMALQGYEKMAYAAAIGSPFFSILLGTGSVFAAKKLLGISTSMHNLIGSYGENAFVLLILGLLSTLLWTSVLNFNARRSVGIFSMSIYGLYIIFSILIKSEIIHPYNVDAFLTSSHA
;
A
#
# COMPACT_ATOMS: atom_id res chain seq x y z
N MET A 1 -36.38 32.52 -34.33
CA MET A 1 -34.98 32.51 -33.85
C MET A 1 -35.04 32.32 -32.35
N ALA A 2 -34.63 31.15 -31.85
CA ALA A 2 -34.46 30.99 -30.40
C ALA A 2 -33.36 31.97 -29.97
N GLU A 3 -33.68 32.90 -29.06
CA GLU A 3 -32.70 33.80 -28.48
C GLU A 3 -31.58 32.98 -27.86
N ILE A 4 -30.37 33.15 -28.36
CA ILE A 4 -29.18 32.52 -27.82
C ILE A 4 -28.95 33.15 -26.45
N TYR A 5 -29.36 32.45 -25.40
CA TYR A 5 -29.18 32.85 -24.01
C TYR A 5 -27.70 33.17 -23.75
N LYS A 6 -27.39 34.45 -23.51
CA LYS A 6 -26.05 34.88 -23.09
C LYS A 6 -25.98 34.76 -21.57
N PRO A 7 -25.10 33.88 -21.03
CA PRO A 7 -25.02 33.67 -19.60
C PRO A 7 -24.56 34.95 -18.89
N ASN A 8 -25.28 35.33 -17.83
CA ASN A 8 -24.96 36.49 -17.01
C ASN A 8 -23.87 36.13 -15.95
N THR A 9 -23.43 37.11 -15.16
CA THR A 9 -22.42 36.91 -14.11
C THR A 9 -22.90 35.96 -13.02
N LEU A 10 -24.18 36.04 -12.64
CA LEU A 10 -24.82 35.13 -11.69
C LEU A 10 -24.82 33.69 -12.18
N ASP A 11 -25.03 33.42 -13.48
CA ASP A 11 -24.98 32.07 -14.05
C ASP A 11 -23.57 31.48 -14.02
N LYS A 12 -22.54 32.34 -14.05
CA LYS A 12 -21.16 31.90 -13.87
C LYS A 12 -20.92 31.55 -12.40
N GLU A 13 -21.33 32.40 -11.47
CA GLU A 13 -21.24 32.13 -10.03
C GLU A 13 -22.03 30.89 -9.62
N PHE A 14 -23.23 30.69 -10.16
CA PHE A 14 -24.06 29.51 -9.88
C PHE A 14 -23.44 28.23 -10.44
N ARG A 15 -22.89 28.28 -11.66
CA ARG A 15 -22.13 27.14 -12.21
C ARG A 15 -20.86 26.85 -11.40
N GLU A 16 -20.19 27.90 -10.95
CA GLU A 16 -19.03 27.79 -10.08
C GLU A 16 -19.40 27.18 -8.72
N PHE A 17 -20.54 27.59 -8.14
CA PHE A 17 -21.12 26.99 -6.94
C PHE A 17 -21.38 25.51 -7.12
N TRP A 18 -22.12 25.08 -8.14
CA TRP A 18 -22.40 23.65 -8.38
C TRP A 18 -21.15 22.82 -8.73
N SER A 19 -20.10 23.48 -9.22
CA SER A 19 -18.79 22.85 -9.43
C SER A 19 -17.97 22.71 -8.15
N LYS A 20 -18.21 23.55 -7.13
CA LYS A 20 -17.45 23.59 -5.87
C LYS A 20 -18.21 23.04 -4.66
N VAL A 21 -19.54 22.94 -4.72
CA VAL A 21 -20.34 22.52 -3.57
C VAL A 21 -20.01 21.08 -3.22
N ASN A 22 -19.72 20.81 -1.94
CA ASN A 22 -19.44 19.46 -1.49
C ASN A 22 -20.72 18.62 -1.61
N CYS A 23 -20.65 17.49 -2.32
CA CYS A 23 -21.78 16.57 -2.48
C CYS A 23 -22.39 16.15 -1.13
N LEU A 24 -21.55 16.14 -0.11
CA LEU A 24 -21.91 15.75 1.23
C LEU A 24 -23.04 16.65 1.78
N THR A 25 -23.11 17.94 1.44
CA THR A 25 -24.18 18.87 1.88
C THR A 25 -25.62 18.43 1.56
N VAL A 26 -25.81 17.41 0.72
CA VAL A 26 -27.11 16.75 0.45
C VAL A 26 -27.86 16.33 1.71
N LEU A 27 -27.17 15.87 2.77
CA LEU A 27 -27.89 15.39 3.97
C LEU A 27 -28.58 16.51 4.75
N ASP A 28 -28.15 17.76 4.59
CA ASP A 28 -28.76 18.91 5.25
C ASP A 28 -30.09 19.32 4.56
N PHE A 29 -30.32 18.84 3.33
CA PHE A 29 -31.58 19.06 2.61
C PHE A 29 -32.65 18.04 3.04
N PRO A 30 -33.93 18.44 3.03
CA PRO A 30 -35.05 17.53 3.22
C PRO A 30 -35.04 16.44 2.15
N TYR A 31 -35.48 15.23 2.51
CA TYR A 31 -35.38 14.02 1.68
C TYR A 31 -35.89 14.21 0.24
N ASP A 32 -36.97 14.96 0.05
CA ASP A 32 -37.59 15.19 -1.25
C ASP A 32 -36.70 15.99 -2.22
N GLN A 33 -35.82 16.85 -1.71
CA GLN A 33 -34.95 17.71 -2.51
C GLN A 33 -33.54 17.14 -2.72
N ARG A 34 -33.20 16.05 -2.03
CA ARG A 34 -31.85 15.45 -2.08
C ARG A 34 -31.47 14.99 -3.48
N CYS A 35 -32.41 14.40 -4.23
CA CYS A 35 -32.10 13.90 -5.59
C CYS A 35 -31.84 15.04 -6.58
N ASP A 36 -32.60 16.14 -6.50
CA ASP A 36 -32.41 17.30 -7.38
C ASP A 36 -31.06 17.98 -7.11
N PHE A 37 -30.65 18.04 -5.84
CA PHE A 37 -29.33 18.51 -5.47
C PHE A 37 -28.22 17.60 -6.03
N VAL A 38 -28.31 16.28 -5.81
CA VAL A 38 -27.28 15.32 -6.28
C VAL A 38 -27.12 15.35 -7.81
N ARG A 39 -28.22 15.55 -8.55
CA ARG A 39 -28.18 15.67 -10.02
C ARG A 39 -27.56 16.97 -10.49
N SER A 40 -27.64 18.03 -9.69
CA SER A 40 -27.13 19.36 -10.02
C SER A 40 -25.67 19.54 -9.60
N ALA A 41 -25.23 18.87 -8.53
CA ALA A 41 -23.88 18.97 -7.99
C ALA A 41 -22.91 18.01 -8.70
N ASN A 42 -21.96 18.56 -9.47
CA ASN A 42 -21.01 17.72 -10.20
C ASN A 42 -20.03 16.97 -9.26
N ASN A 43 -19.71 17.54 -8.09
CA ASN A 43 -18.90 16.90 -7.03
C ASN A 43 -19.48 15.59 -6.50
N CYS A 44 -20.78 15.35 -6.68
CA CYS A 44 -21.40 14.07 -6.32
C CYS A 44 -20.99 12.91 -7.22
N VAL A 45 -20.61 13.21 -8.45
CA VAL A 45 -20.11 12.23 -9.41
C VAL A 45 -18.59 12.10 -9.27
N TYR A 46 -17.90 13.21 -9.02
CA TYR A 46 -16.43 13.26 -8.85
C TYR A 46 -15.89 12.44 -7.69
N GLY A 47 -16.48 12.56 -6.49
CA GLY A 47 -15.96 11.91 -5.29
C GLY A 47 -16.19 10.40 -5.23
N THR A 48 -16.84 9.81 -6.24
CA THR A 48 -17.20 8.38 -6.25
C THR A 48 -16.30 7.60 -7.19
N ASN A 49 -15.86 6.43 -6.74
CA ASN A 49 -14.99 5.54 -7.50
C ASN A 49 -15.87 4.49 -8.22
N PHE A 50 -16.15 3.30 -7.68
CA PHE A 50 -17.04 2.32 -8.35
C PHE A 50 -18.52 2.60 -8.19
N VAL A 51 -18.95 2.94 -6.97
CA VAL A 51 -20.36 3.01 -6.61
C VAL A 51 -20.75 4.47 -6.33
N PRO A 52 -21.76 5.02 -7.02
CA PRO A 52 -22.20 6.39 -6.77
C PRO A 52 -23.08 6.44 -5.51
N TYR A 53 -22.45 6.33 -4.33
CA TYR A 53 -23.13 6.14 -3.05
C TYR A 53 -24.24 7.18 -2.78
N MET A 54 -23.98 8.46 -3.06
CA MET A 54 -24.94 9.54 -2.82
C MET A 54 -26.10 9.54 -3.81
N HIS A 55 -25.85 9.21 -5.09
CA HIS A 55 -26.91 9.03 -6.08
C HIS A 55 -27.81 7.84 -5.73
N LEU A 56 -27.19 6.76 -5.27
CA LEU A 56 -27.87 5.52 -4.95
C LEU A 56 -28.75 5.70 -3.70
N LEU A 57 -28.28 6.47 -2.71
CA LEU A 57 -29.06 6.88 -1.53
C LEU A 57 -30.22 7.82 -1.90
N ALA A 58 -29.93 8.91 -2.61
CA ALA A 58 -30.88 10.01 -2.80
C ALA A 58 -31.86 9.79 -3.96
N CYS A 59 -31.40 9.22 -5.08
CA CYS A 59 -32.19 9.13 -6.32
C CYS A 59 -32.75 7.75 -6.61
N ASP A 60 -31.98 6.68 -6.38
CA ASP A 60 -32.39 5.31 -6.72
C ASP A 60 -33.22 4.67 -5.60
N PHE A 61 -32.71 4.66 -4.37
CA PHE A 61 -33.48 4.16 -3.22
C PHE A 61 -34.47 5.17 -2.65
N ARG A 62 -34.27 6.48 -2.89
CA ARG A 62 -35.11 7.57 -2.40
C ARG A 62 -35.47 7.40 -0.93
N CYS A 63 -34.47 7.21 -0.08
CA CYS A 63 -34.69 7.02 1.36
C CYS A 63 -35.55 8.16 1.91
N LYS A 64 -36.67 7.83 2.55
CA LYS A 64 -37.61 8.81 3.12
C LYS A 64 -37.52 8.87 4.64
N ASN A 65 -36.96 7.83 5.25
CA ASN A 65 -36.94 7.63 6.69
C ASN A 65 -35.52 7.33 7.20
N LEU A 66 -35.24 7.72 8.44
CA LEU A 66 -33.99 7.39 9.16
C LEU A 66 -33.73 5.87 9.21
N PHE A 67 -34.78 5.04 9.29
CA PHE A 67 -34.65 3.58 9.29
C PHE A 67 -34.07 3.03 7.97
N GLU A 68 -34.54 3.56 6.83
CA GLU A 68 -34.02 3.18 5.51
C GLU A 68 -32.57 3.64 5.34
N GLU A 69 -32.24 4.82 5.86
CA GLU A 69 -30.88 5.35 5.90
C GLU A 69 -29.94 4.45 6.73
N HIS A 70 -30.39 3.94 7.88
CA HIS A 70 -29.61 2.99 8.69
C HIS A 70 -29.43 1.62 8.02
N ILE A 71 -30.45 1.09 7.33
CA ILE A 71 -30.31 -0.15 6.56
C ILE A 71 -29.24 0.02 5.48
N PHE A 72 -29.26 1.15 4.80
CA PHE A 72 -28.32 1.47 3.74
C PHE A 72 -26.88 1.63 4.26
N VAL A 73 -26.69 2.35 5.37
CA VAL A 73 -25.39 2.44 6.06
C VAL A 73 -24.88 1.04 6.47
N THR A 74 -25.75 0.18 6.98
CA THR A 74 -25.39 -1.20 7.35
C THR A 74 -24.91 -2.01 6.13
N LEU A 75 -25.59 -1.88 4.99
CA LEU A 75 -25.18 -2.53 3.73
C LEU A 75 -23.79 -2.06 3.26
N PHE A 76 -23.47 -0.77 3.43
CA PHE A 76 -22.14 -0.23 3.10
C PHE A 76 -21.05 -0.65 4.06
N LEU A 77 -21.36 -0.81 5.34
CA LEU A 77 -20.43 -1.41 6.30
C LEU A 77 -20.10 -2.86 5.92
N ILE A 78 -21.10 -3.63 5.47
CA ILE A 78 -20.88 -4.99 4.96
C ILE A 78 -20.01 -4.96 3.69
N LEU A 79 -20.29 -4.06 2.74
CA LEU A 79 -19.47 -3.90 1.54
C LEU A 79 -18.02 -3.51 1.88
N CYS A 80 -17.83 -2.59 2.83
CA CYS A 80 -16.51 -2.19 3.31
C CYS A 80 -15.75 -3.37 3.93
N PHE A 81 -16.44 -4.19 4.73
CA PHE A 81 -15.86 -5.41 5.29
C PHE A 81 -15.46 -6.42 4.21
N GLU A 82 -16.28 -6.63 3.18
CA GLU A 82 -15.93 -7.49 2.04
C GLU A 82 -14.72 -6.95 1.25
N LEU A 83 -14.60 -5.64 1.07
CA LEU A 83 -13.43 -5.01 0.44
C LEU A 83 -12.16 -5.16 1.29
N LEU A 84 -12.27 -5.09 2.62
CA LEU A 84 -11.15 -5.38 3.53
C LEU A 84 -10.70 -6.84 3.43
N LEU A 85 -11.65 -7.78 3.30
CA LEU A 85 -11.33 -9.19 3.05
C LEU A 85 -10.65 -9.39 1.70
N PHE A 86 -11.11 -8.68 0.66
CA PHE A 86 -10.48 -8.66 -0.66
C PHE A 86 -9.04 -8.17 -0.60
N LEU A 87 -8.83 -6.99 -0.01
CA LEU A 87 -7.51 -6.39 0.19
C LEU A 87 -6.57 -7.34 0.94
N SER A 88 -7.02 -7.87 2.08
CA SER A 88 -6.24 -8.82 2.90
C SER A 88 -5.87 -10.09 2.14
N HIS A 89 -6.80 -10.62 1.35
CA HIS A 89 -6.57 -11.81 0.55
C HIS A 89 -5.53 -11.58 -0.56
N VAL A 90 -5.68 -10.50 -1.33
CA VAL A 90 -4.76 -10.14 -2.42
C VAL A 90 -3.35 -9.89 -1.89
N VAL A 91 -3.23 -9.11 -0.82
CA VAL A 91 -1.93 -8.78 -0.22
C VAL A 91 -1.20 -10.04 0.24
N ARG A 92 -1.89 -10.89 1.01
CA ARG A 92 -1.25 -12.06 1.64
C ARG A 92 -0.85 -13.15 0.64
N LEU A 93 -1.65 -13.39 -0.41
CA LEU A 93 -1.42 -14.52 -1.32
C LEU A 93 -0.77 -14.15 -2.64
N TYR A 94 -0.90 -12.90 -3.11
CA TYR A 94 -0.42 -12.50 -4.42
C TYR A 94 0.72 -11.48 -4.29
N TYR A 95 0.47 -10.35 -3.63
CA TYR A 95 1.42 -9.24 -3.54
C TYR A 95 2.69 -9.59 -2.77
N THR A 96 2.56 -10.13 -1.56
CA THR A 96 3.71 -10.48 -0.72
C THR A 96 4.64 -11.53 -1.35
N PRO A 97 4.16 -12.69 -1.87
CA PRO A 97 5.03 -13.63 -2.57
C PRO A 97 5.71 -13.02 -3.80
N ALA A 98 4.99 -12.18 -4.57
CA ALA A 98 5.58 -11.48 -5.72
C ALA A 98 6.72 -10.55 -5.30
N LEU A 99 6.55 -9.77 -4.23
CA LEU A 99 7.62 -8.92 -3.69
C LEU A 99 8.85 -9.73 -3.27
N LYS A 100 8.67 -10.86 -2.58
CA LYS A 100 9.79 -11.74 -2.19
C LYS A 100 10.53 -12.27 -3.41
N ALA A 101 9.78 -12.70 -4.44
CA ALA A 101 10.31 -13.20 -5.68
C ALA A 101 11.17 -12.14 -6.40
N VAL A 102 10.62 -10.94 -6.63
CA VAL A 102 11.33 -9.82 -7.29
C VAL A 102 12.56 -9.40 -6.48
N SER A 103 12.43 -9.28 -5.16
CA SER A 103 13.54 -8.89 -4.27
C SER A 103 14.72 -9.86 -4.35
N ARG A 104 14.43 -11.17 -4.47
CA ARG A 104 15.45 -12.20 -4.67
C ARG A 104 16.09 -12.12 -6.05
N MET A 105 15.30 -11.88 -7.10
CA MET A 105 15.79 -11.74 -8.48
C MET A 105 16.72 -10.54 -8.66
N LEU A 106 16.41 -9.43 -7.99
CA LEU A 106 17.26 -8.23 -7.97
C LEU A 106 18.46 -8.37 -7.03
N HIS A 107 18.64 -9.53 -6.37
CA HIS A 107 19.73 -9.80 -5.43
C HIS A 107 19.84 -8.74 -4.32
N MET A 108 18.70 -8.29 -3.80
CA MET A 108 18.62 -7.28 -2.74
C MET A 108 18.59 -7.94 -1.36
N ASN A 109 18.97 -7.20 -0.32
CA ASN A 109 18.75 -7.61 1.06
C ASN A 109 17.31 -7.27 1.50
N GLU A 110 16.84 -7.90 2.59
CA GLU A 110 15.49 -7.68 3.13
C GLU A 110 15.21 -6.20 3.41
N HIS A 111 16.18 -5.47 3.96
CA HIS A 111 16.04 -4.06 4.31
C HIS A 111 15.89 -3.15 3.09
N LEU A 112 16.79 -3.24 2.11
CA LEU A 112 16.74 -2.47 0.87
C LEU A 112 15.47 -2.79 0.09
N ALA A 113 15.08 -4.07 0.01
CA ALA A 113 13.83 -4.47 -0.63
C ALA A 113 12.60 -3.80 0.02
N GLY A 114 12.62 -3.64 1.35
CA GLY A 114 11.59 -2.93 2.10
C GLY A 114 11.53 -1.44 1.75
N VAL A 115 12.66 -0.74 1.88
CA VAL A 115 12.80 0.70 1.60
C VAL A 115 12.46 1.08 0.16
N THR A 116 12.67 0.18 -0.79
CA THR A 116 12.56 0.47 -2.22
C THR A 116 11.35 -0.20 -2.85
N ILE A 117 11.39 -1.50 -3.13
CA ILE A 117 10.36 -2.22 -3.89
C ILE A 117 9.03 -2.20 -3.14
N MET A 118 9.04 -2.54 -1.84
CA MET A 118 7.82 -2.59 -1.05
C MET A 118 7.26 -1.19 -0.80
N ALA A 119 8.13 -0.22 -0.48
CA ALA A 119 7.72 1.18 -0.33
C ALA A 119 7.10 1.74 -1.62
N LEU A 120 7.76 1.55 -2.76
CA LEU A 120 7.26 1.99 -4.08
C LEU A 120 5.95 1.29 -4.45
N GLY A 121 5.88 -0.04 -4.26
CA GLY A 121 4.69 -0.82 -4.61
C GLY A 121 3.45 -0.39 -3.83
N ASN A 122 3.65 0.08 -2.60
CA ASN A 122 2.59 0.58 -1.73
C ASN A 122 2.17 2.02 -2.08
N THR A 123 3.13 2.90 -2.37
CA THR A 123 2.90 4.35 -2.41
C THR A 123 2.77 4.96 -3.81
N LEU A 124 3.24 4.26 -4.86
CA LEU A 124 3.03 4.70 -6.24
C LEU A 124 1.54 4.85 -6.58
N PRO A 125 0.64 3.90 -6.24
CA PRO A 125 -0.78 4.06 -6.52
C PRO A 125 -1.39 5.26 -5.79
N ASP A 126 -1.04 5.49 -4.53
CA ASP A 126 -1.48 6.64 -3.73
C ASP A 126 -1.02 7.97 -4.35
N MET A 127 0.22 8.03 -4.83
CA MET A 127 0.73 9.20 -5.56
C MET A 127 -0.12 9.49 -6.80
N PHE A 128 -0.45 8.47 -7.60
CA PHE A 128 -1.29 8.66 -8.78
C PHE A 128 -2.72 9.10 -8.41
N ALA A 129 -3.31 8.58 -7.34
CA ALA A 129 -4.61 9.07 -6.84
C ALA A 129 -4.54 10.55 -6.44
N ASN A 130 -3.52 10.95 -5.69
CA ASN A 130 -3.34 12.35 -5.28
C ASN A 130 -3.12 13.28 -6.49
N MET A 131 -2.44 12.79 -7.53
CA MET A 131 -2.30 13.53 -8.80
C MET A 131 -3.62 13.62 -9.58
N CYS A 132 -4.48 12.60 -9.52
CA CYS A 132 -5.81 12.66 -10.15
C CYS A 132 -6.73 13.65 -9.40
N ALA A 133 -6.58 13.78 -8.09
CA ALA A 133 -7.30 14.71 -7.22
C ALA A 133 -6.70 16.13 -7.18
N ILE A 134 -5.81 16.48 -8.11
CA ILE A 134 -5.03 17.73 -8.05
C ILE A 134 -5.88 19.01 -8.12
N TYR A 135 -7.10 18.91 -8.64
CA TYR A 135 -8.03 20.04 -8.75
C TYR A 135 -8.99 20.13 -7.56
N ASP A 136 -8.93 19.19 -6.62
CA ASP A 136 -9.77 19.20 -5.44
C ASP A 136 -9.07 20.02 -4.33
N ASP A 137 -9.85 20.82 -3.61
CA ASP A 137 -9.39 21.66 -2.48
C ASP A 137 -9.19 20.83 -1.20
N VAL A 138 -8.70 19.60 -1.32
CA VAL A 138 -8.45 18.69 -0.20
C VAL A 138 -7.11 19.06 0.46
N PRO A 139 -6.99 19.02 1.81
CA PRO A 139 -5.73 19.24 2.51
C PRO A 139 -4.76 18.05 2.31
N ILE A 140 -4.13 18.00 1.13
CA ILE A 140 -3.25 16.89 0.70
C ILE A 140 -2.07 16.73 1.67
N PHE A 141 -1.54 17.82 2.21
CA PHE A 141 -0.36 17.79 3.08
C PHE A 141 -0.67 17.24 4.47
N GLY A 142 -1.70 17.80 5.12
CA GLY A 142 -2.14 17.33 6.44
C GLY A 142 -2.48 15.84 6.40
N ASN A 143 -3.21 15.40 5.37
CA ASN A 143 -3.54 14.00 5.18
C ASN A 143 -2.30 13.12 4.95
N CYS A 144 -1.32 13.59 4.17
CA CYS A 144 -0.06 12.87 3.92
C CYS A 144 0.78 12.73 5.20
N LEU A 145 0.88 13.78 6.03
CA LEU A 145 1.58 13.72 7.31
C LEU A 145 0.88 12.79 8.30
N SER A 146 -0.45 12.85 8.40
CA SER A 146 -1.22 11.94 9.25
C SER A 146 -1.08 10.48 8.82
N SER A 147 -1.12 10.21 7.51
CA SER A 147 -0.84 8.89 6.94
C SER A 147 0.59 8.43 7.25
N ALA A 148 1.58 9.32 7.12
CA ALA A 148 2.96 9.04 7.48
C ALA A 148 3.11 8.69 8.97
N LEU A 149 2.44 9.43 9.85
CA LEU A 149 2.41 9.15 11.28
C LEU A 149 1.78 7.78 11.58
N PHE A 150 0.67 7.45 10.91
CA PHE A 150 0.04 6.14 11.05
C PHE A 150 0.96 4.99 10.60
N VAL A 151 1.55 5.09 9.41
CA VAL A 151 2.41 4.02 8.86
C VAL A 151 3.70 3.87 9.69
N THR A 152 4.33 4.96 10.09
CA THR A 152 5.56 4.90 10.90
C THR A 152 5.30 4.41 12.32
N MET A 153 4.36 5.04 13.04
CA MET A 153 4.19 4.81 14.48
C MET A 153 3.32 3.59 14.76
N PHE A 154 2.15 3.49 14.11
CA PHE A 154 1.22 2.39 14.33
C PHE A 154 1.62 1.15 13.55
N THR A 155 1.81 1.24 12.23
CA THR A 155 2.16 0.07 11.40
C THR A 155 3.57 -0.44 11.71
N GLY A 156 4.56 0.44 11.81
CA GLY A 156 5.91 0.08 12.25
C GLY A 156 5.93 -0.50 13.68
N GLY A 157 5.14 0.08 14.59
CA GLY A 157 4.92 -0.46 15.93
C GLY A 157 4.31 -1.86 15.93
N LEU A 158 3.35 -2.12 15.04
CA LEU A 158 2.70 -3.41 14.87
C LEU A 158 3.66 -4.48 14.39
N VAL A 159 4.57 -4.15 13.48
CA VAL A 159 5.65 -5.08 13.06
C VAL A 159 6.49 -5.51 14.26
N CYS A 160 6.94 -4.55 15.09
CA CYS A 160 7.72 -4.83 16.31
C CYS A 160 6.94 -5.64 17.37
N TYR A 161 5.62 -5.44 17.45
CA TYR A 161 4.75 -6.17 18.37
C TYR A 161 4.52 -7.63 17.92
N LEU A 162 4.22 -7.83 16.63
CA LEU A 162 3.93 -9.15 16.07
C LEU A 162 5.16 -10.06 16.11
N SER A 163 6.31 -9.53 15.66
CA SER A 163 7.54 -10.30 15.48
C SER A 163 8.73 -9.50 16.05
N PRO A 164 9.23 -9.81 17.26
CA PRO A 164 10.40 -9.13 17.81
C PRO A 164 11.68 -9.55 17.07
N PHE A 165 12.58 -8.60 16.80
CA PHE A 165 13.79 -8.83 15.98
C PHE A 165 14.91 -7.84 16.25
N GLN A 166 16.11 -8.17 15.76
CA GLN A 166 17.26 -7.29 15.80
C GLN A 166 17.41 -6.51 14.49
N MET A 167 17.40 -5.18 14.60
CA MET A 167 17.56 -4.24 13.50
C MET A 167 19.04 -4.04 13.14
N SER A 168 19.30 -3.63 11.90
CA SER A 168 20.63 -3.22 11.45
C SER A 168 20.87 -1.75 11.85
N ALA A 169 21.73 -1.54 12.84
CA ALA A 169 22.01 -0.22 13.42
C ALA A 169 22.25 0.88 12.38
N TYR A 170 23.22 0.64 11.49
CA TYR A 170 23.63 1.60 10.47
C TYR A 170 22.49 1.99 9.52
N ASN A 171 21.78 1.00 8.96
CA ASN A 171 20.72 1.28 7.98
C ASN A 171 19.52 1.99 8.62
N THR A 172 19.14 1.60 9.84
CA THR A 172 17.98 2.19 10.54
C THR A 172 18.26 3.64 10.94
N VAL A 173 19.45 3.94 11.50
CA VAL A 173 19.82 5.31 11.86
C VAL A 173 19.88 6.20 10.61
N ARG A 174 20.53 5.73 9.55
CA ARG A 174 20.61 6.44 8.27
C ARG A 174 19.21 6.81 7.77
N ASP A 175 18.29 5.84 7.73
CA ASP A 175 16.94 6.07 7.19
C ASP A 175 16.11 7.02 8.04
N LEU A 176 16.18 6.91 9.37
CA LEU A 176 15.52 7.84 10.28
C LEU A 176 16.06 9.26 10.13
N LEU A 177 17.38 9.44 9.97
CA LEU A 177 18.00 10.75 9.77
C LEU A 177 17.58 11.38 8.44
N PHE A 178 17.59 10.63 7.34
CA PHE A 178 17.08 11.12 6.05
C PHE A 178 15.61 11.48 6.14
N PHE A 179 14.81 10.69 6.87
CA PHE A 179 13.40 10.97 7.03
C PHE A 179 13.15 12.26 7.82
N ILE A 180 13.81 12.42 8.97
CA ILE A 180 13.76 13.67 9.75
C ILE A 180 14.20 14.85 8.86
N PHE A 181 15.30 14.72 8.13
CA PHE A 181 15.78 15.77 7.24
C PHE A 181 14.78 16.14 6.14
N GLY A 182 14.14 15.14 5.50
CA GLY A 182 13.14 15.39 4.47
C GLY A 182 11.87 16.06 4.99
N ILE A 183 11.41 15.69 6.19
CA ILE A 183 10.28 16.34 6.85
C ILE A 183 10.61 17.80 7.23
N MET A 184 11.80 18.05 7.78
CA MET A 184 12.25 19.41 8.10
C MET A 184 12.41 20.28 6.84
N LEU A 185 12.93 19.72 5.75
CA LEU A 185 13.04 20.41 4.46
C LEU A 185 11.67 20.85 3.95
N LEU A 186 10.69 19.95 4.05
CA LEU A 186 9.33 20.18 3.60
C LEU A 186 8.63 21.28 4.43
N GLU A 187 8.76 21.25 5.76
CA GLU A 187 8.28 22.33 6.64
C GLU A 187 8.95 23.67 6.29
N PHE A 188 10.28 23.65 6.08
CA PHE A 188 11.01 24.84 5.67
C PHE A 188 10.50 25.44 4.35
N CYS A 189 10.18 24.60 3.35
CA CYS A 189 9.57 25.05 2.10
C CYS A 189 8.17 25.64 2.28
N ILE A 190 7.41 25.17 3.27
CA ILE A 190 6.06 25.66 3.56
C ILE A 190 6.10 27.02 4.26
N ILE A 191 7.04 27.23 5.19
CA ILE A 191 7.13 28.46 5.99
C ILE A 191 7.68 29.65 5.16
N ARG A 192 8.52 29.41 4.14
CA ARG A 192 9.37 30.45 3.56
C ARG A 192 8.65 31.47 2.64
N GLU A 193 7.57 31.13 1.94
CA GLU A 193 6.90 32.05 0.98
C GLU A 193 5.39 31.78 0.78
N GLN A 194 4.67 32.73 0.16
CA GLN A 194 3.24 32.63 -0.22
C GLN A 194 2.93 31.54 -1.29
N GLY A 195 3.92 30.75 -1.71
CA GLY A 195 3.70 29.60 -2.57
C GLY A 195 4.98 28.82 -2.92
N ILE A 196 4.83 27.53 -3.16
CA ILE A 196 5.95 26.62 -3.44
C ILE A 196 6.51 26.86 -4.84
N THR A 197 7.84 26.93 -4.93
CA THR A 197 8.58 27.09 -6.18
C THR A 197 8.89 25.74 -6.84
N ILE A 198 9.07 25.73 -8.16
CA ILE A 198 9.49 24.52 -8.90
C ILE A 198 10.88 24.05 -8.42
N ALA A 199 11.74 24.98 -8.01
CA ALA A 199 13.07 24.67 -7.47
C ALA A 199 12.97 23.83 -6.18
N GLU A 200 12.08 24.18 -5.26
CA GLU A 200 11.85 23.39 -4.04
C GLU A 200 11.33 21.99 -4.35
N CYS A 201 10.46 21.84 -5.34
CA CYS A 201 10.00 20.53 -5.83
C CYS A 201 11.17 19.69 -6.35
N ILE A 202 12.06 20.29 -7.13
CA ILE A 202 13.27 19.61 -7.66
C ILE A 202 14.19 19.20 -6.51
N ILE A 203 14.36 20.04 -5.48
CA ILE A 203 15.19 19.72 -4.31
C ILE A 203 14.63 18.50 -3.57
N MET A 204 13.31 18.44 -3.34
CA MET A 204 12.66 17.29 -2.68
C MET A 204 12.84 15.98 -3.48
N ILE A 205 12.62 16.03 -4.80
CA ILE A 205 12.81 14.86 -5.69
C ILE A 205 14.28 14.42 -5.69
N THR A 206 15.20 15.38 -5.75
CA THR A 206 16.65 15.11 -5.76
C THR A 206 17.11 14.50 -4.43
N LEU A 207 16.57 14.96 -3.30
CA LEU A 207 16.86 14.39 -1.99
C LEU A 207 16.48 12.90 -1.92
N TYR A 208 15.30 12.54 -2.43
CA TYR A 208 14.88 11.14 -2.50
C TYR A 208 15.80 10.31 -3.42
N ALA A 209 16.22 10.86 -4.57
CA ALA A 209 17.16 10.19 -5.47
C ALA A 209 18.53 9.93 -4.80
N ILE A 210 19.02 10.90 -4.02
CA ILE A 210 20.25 10.75 -3.21
C ILE A 210 20.05 9.64 -2.17
N TYR A 211 18.93 9.64 -1.44
CA TYR A 211 18.62 8.61 -0.44
C TYR A 211 18.64 7.20 -1.01
N ILE A 212 18.01 6.98 -2.17
CA ILE A 212 18.01 5.66 -2.84
C ILE A 212 19.41 5.29 -3.33
N THR A 213 20.17 6.25 -3.84
CA THR A 213 21.55 6.01 -4.28
C THR A 213 22.43 5.56 -3.11
N VAL A 214 22.35 6.24 -1.95
CA VAL A 214 23.08 5.84 -0.73
C VAL A 214 22.67 4.43 -0.31
N ASN A 215 21.37 4.13 -0.30
CA ASN A 215 20.84 2.82 0.01
C ASN A 215 21.41 1.69 -0.86
N VAL A 216 21.49 1.92 -2.16
CA VAL A 216 22.05 0.96 -3.13
C VAL A 216 23.56 0.82 -2.95
N LEU A 217 24.27 1.93 -2.73
CA LEU A 217 25.72 1.93 -2.47
C LEU A 217 26.07 1.13 -1.22
N ASP A 218 25.26 1.21 -0.16
CA ASP A 218 25.51 0.46 1.07
C ASP A 218 25.41 -1.06 0.86
N VAL A 219 24.44 -1.51 0.06
CA VAL A 219 24.35 -2.93 -0.32
C VAL A 219 25.53 -3.34 -1.22
N TYR A 220 25.98 -2.46 -2.10
CA TYR A 220 27.17 -2.70 -2.90
C TYR A 220 28.43 -2.85 -2.02
N PHE A 221 28.62 -1.96 -1.05
CA PHE A 221 29.73 -2.05 -0.09
C PHE A 221 29.65 -3.30 0.78
N LEU A 222 28.44 -3.70 1.22
CA LEU A 222 28.22 -4.95 1.95
C LEU A 222 28.67 -6.18 1.13
N LYS A 223 28.27 -6.25 -0.15
CA LYS A 223 28.67 -7.35 -1.05
C LYS A 223 30.19 -7.39 -1.27
N ARG A 224 30.82 -6.22 -1.47
CA ARG A 224 32.28 -6.12 -1.61
C ARG A 224 33.00 -6.58 -0.34
N THR A 225 32.49 -6.19 0.81
CA THR A 225 33.02 -6.59 2.12
C THR A 225 32.91 -8.10 2.31
N LEU A 226 31.74 -8.70 2.02
CA LEU A 226 31.56 -10.15 2.08
C LEU A 226 32.53 -10.91 1.15
N LYS A 227 32.77 -10.42 -0.06
CA LYS A 227 33.76 -11.01 -0.99
C LYS A 227 35.18 -10.90 -0.43
N SER A 228 35.51 -9.80 0.23
CA SER A 228 36.81 -9.61 0.88
C SER A 228 36.98 -10.57 2.06
N LEU A 229 35.99 -10.69 2.95
CA LEU A 229 36.03 -11.63 4.07
C LEU A 229 36.14 -13.08 3.58
N ARG A 230 35.44 -13.44 2.50
CA ARG A 230 35.54 -14.78 1.93
C ARG A 230 36.97 -15.11 1.48
N ARG A 231 37.63 -14.17 0.79
CA ARG A 231 39.03 -14.32 0.38
C ARG A 231 39.97 -14.41 1.57
N GLU A 232 39.73 -13.63 2.62
CA GLU A 232 40.52 -13.70 3.86
C GLU A 232 40.36 -15.07 4.55
N ILE A 233 39.13 -15.61 4.59
CA ILE A 233 38.87 -16.95 5.10
C ILE A 233 39.62 -18.00 4.30
N ASP A 234 39.53 -17.95 2.96
CA ASP A 234 40.21 -18.90 2.07
C ASP A 234 41.75 -18.83 2.23
N ALA A 235 42.32 -17.62 2.36
CA ALA A 235 43.76 -17.44 2.63
C ALA A 235 44.18 -17.97 4.01
N LEU A 236 43.35 -17.80 5.04
CA LEU A 236 43.60 -18.37 6.38
C LEU A 236 43.54 -19.89 6.39
N TYR A 237 42.89 -20.55 5.42
CA TYR A 237 42.89 -22.01 5.27
C TYR A 237 44.20 -22.56 4.71
N GLU A 238 44.94 -21.76 3.92
CA GLU A 238 46.22 -22.17 3.32
C GLU A 238 47.40 -22.09 4.30
N LEU A 239 47.28 -21.27 5.36
CA LEU A 239 48.31 -21.11 6.39
C LEU A 239 48.43 -22.34 7.31
N PRO A 240 49.63 -22.63 7.84
CA PRO A 240 49.83 -23.70 8.81
C PRO A 240 49.01 -23.47 10.09
N VAL A 241 48.53 -24.56 10.70
CA VAL A 241 47.60 -24.53 11.84
C VAL A 241 48.33 -24.07 13.10
N SER A 242 48.31 -22.76 13.34
CA SER A 242 48.71 -22.11 14.61
C SER A 242 47.46 -21.69 15.40
N GLU A 243 47.54 -21.66 16.73
CA GLU A 243 46.41 -21.24 17.59
C GLU A 243 45.97 -19.79 17.30
N GLU A 244 46.89 -18.88 16.98
CA GLU A 244 46.56 -17.50 16.57
C GLU A 244 45.75 -17.44 15.26
N VAL A 245 46.12 -18.28 14.28
CA VAL A 245 45.44 -18.35 12.97
C VAL A 245 44.04 -18.93 13.14
N LYS A 246 43.87 -19.89 14.06
CA LYS A 246 42.58 -20.51 14.39
C LYS A 246 41.62 -19.51 15.05
N GLU A 247 42.11 -18.70 15.99
CA GLU A 247 41.32 -17.65 16.63
C GLU A 247 40.88 -16.58 15.63
N LYS A 248 41.82 -16.08 14.80
CA LYS A 248 41.52 -15.11 13.74
C LYS A 248 40.51 -15.66 12.74
N ARG A 249 40.69 -16.91 12.29
CA ARG A 249 39.74 -17.60 11.40
C ARG A 249 38.35 -17.66 12.02
N SER A 250 38.25 -18.04 13.30
CA SER A 250 36.95 -18.11 14.00
C SER A 250 36.26 -16.74 14.07
N THR A 251 37.01 -15.66 14.26
CA THR A 251 36.49 -14.29 14.36
C THR A 251 36.01 -13.78 13.01
N VAL A 252 36.81 -13.97 11.95
CA VAL A 252 36.42 -13.59 10.57
C VAL A 252 35.24 -14.42 10.10
N GLN A 253 35.20 -15.72 10.41
CA GLN A 253 34.07 -16.60 10.08
C GLN A 253 32.79 -16.15 10.77
N LYS A 254 32.83 -15.86 12.09
CA LYS A 254 31.67 -15.31 12.82
C LYS A 254 31.17 -14.00 12.20
N LYS A 255 32.08 -13.12 11.79
CA LYS A 255 31.74 -11.85 11.12
C LYS A 255 31.12 -12.08 9.73
N TYR A 256 31.67 -13.01 8.96
CA TYR A 256 31.13 -13.41 7.65
C TYR A 256 29.73 -14.00 7.80
N ASP A 257 29.54 -14.95 8.73
CA ASP A 257 28.25 -15.60 8.96
C ASP A 257 27.18 -14.58 9.36
N LEU A 258 27.50 -13.66 10.27
CA LEU A 258 26.59 -12.58 10.70
C LEU A 258 26.19 -11.63 9.56
N LEU A 259 27.13 -11.22 8.70
CA LEU A 259 26.86 -10.35 7.56
C LEU A 259 26.14 -11.09 6.43
N SER A 260 26.46 -12.37 6.22
CA SER A 260 25.92 -13.19 5.13
C SER A 260 24.42 -13.46 5.30
N GLN A 261 23.93 -13.55 6.54
CA GLN A 261 22.51 -13.71 6.86
C GLN A 261 21.65 -12.57 6.28
N ASN A 262 22.20 -11.35 6.23
CA ASN A 262 21.50 -10.17 5.72
C ASN A 262 21.87 -9.84 4.26
N ASN A 263 22.59 -10.72 3.55
CA ASN A 263 23.08 -10.42 2.20
C ASN A 263 21.98 -10.48 1.14
N ARG A 264 21.04 -11.43 1.26
CA ARG A 264 19.99 -11.66 0.26
C ARG A 264 18.68 -12.09 0.89
N VAL A 265 17.57 -11.69 0.27
CA VAL A 265 16.23 -12.23 0.60
C VAL A 265 16.22 -13.73 0.30
N THR A 266 15.90 -14.54 1.31
CA THR A 266 15.65 -15.99 1.18
C THR A 266 14.16 -16.25 1.26
N ILE A 267 13.69 -17.34 0.63
CA ILE A 267 12.26 -17.71 0.68
C ILE A 267 12.05 -18.62 1.89
N LEU A 268 11.23 -18.15 2.83
CA LEU A 268 10.94 -18.81 4.10
C LEU A 268 9.63 -19.59 4.00
N GLN A 269 9.57 -20.73 4.69
CA GLN A 269 8.33 -21.49 4.81
C GLN A 269 7.36 -20.82 5.78
N ARG A 270 6.09 -20.62 5.37
CA ARG A 270 5.02 -20.20 6.27
C ARG A 270 4.82 -21.22 7.38
N LYS A 271 4.70 -20.74 8.63
CA LYS A 271 4.27 -21.58 9.76
C LYS A 271 2.87 -22.12 9.46
N SER A 272 2.70 -23.44 9.49
CA SER A 272 1.38 -24.07 9.41
C SER A 272 0.62 -23.77 10.70
N ASN A 273 -0.68 -23.43 10.59
CA ASN A 273 -1.57 -23.12 11.72
C ASN A 273 -1.70 -24.28 12.74
N SER A 274 -1.18 -25.47 12.43
CA SER A 274 -1.27 -26.66 13.27
C SER A 274 -0.39 -26.65 14.52
N ASP A 275 0.62 -25.78 14.62
CA ASP A 275 1.56 -25.76 15.76
C ASP A 275 1.24 -24.70 16.83
N ASN A 276 0.09 -24.01 16.72
CA ASN A 276 -0.31 -22.96 17.66
C ASN A 276 -1.06 -23.51 18.89
N THR A 277 -0.46 -24.47 19.59
CA THR A 277 -0.73 -24.72 21.02
C THR A 277 0.26 -23.93 21.89
N GLY A 278 0.57 -22.70 21.49
CA GLY A 278 1.46 -21.80 22.21
C GLY A 278 0.66 -20.84 23.09
N THR A 279 0.70 -21.04 24.40
CA THR A 279 0.24 -20.09 25.42
C THR A 279 0.74 -18.68 25.09
N PHE A 280 -0.15 -17.68 25.10
CA PHE A 280 0.17 -16.26 24.99
C PHE A 280 1.10 -15.85 26.14
N GLY A 281 2.40 -16.00 25.96
CA GLY A 281 3.41 -15.58 26.92
C GLY A 281 3.77 -14.11 26.71
N TYR A 282 3.82 -13.36 27.81
CA TYR A 282 4.35 -11.98 27.86
C TYR A 282 5.88 -11.91 27.59
N MET A 283 6.58 -13.04 27.64
CA MET A 283 8.02 -13.10 27.37
C MET A 283 8.33 -12.97 25.88
N THR A 284 9.28 -12.09 25.56
CA THR A 284 9.83 -11.92 24.21
C THR A 284 10.69 -13.14 23.86
N LYS A 285 10.11 -14.15 23.20
CA LYS A 285 10.89 -15.27 22.64
C LYS A 285 11.65 -14.79 21.42
N VAL A 286 12.96 -15.04 21.38
CA VAL A 286 13.79 -14.88 20.17
C VAL A 286 13.21 -15.82 19.11
N GLY A 287 12.98 -15.31 17.90
CA GLY A 287 12.28 -16.03 16.82
C GLY A 287 12.91 -17.39 16.51
N ASN A 288 12.06 -18.37 16.18
CA ASN A 288 12.45 -19.72 15.76
C ASN A 288 13.40 -19.69 14.53
N VAL A 289 14.15 -20.78 14.34
CA VAL A 289 15.05 -20.99 13.19
C VAL A 289 14.31 -20.75 11.86
N ARG A 290 14.86 -19.88 11.02
CA ARG A 290 14.38 -19.60 9.66
C ARG A 290 14.64 -20.82 8.76
N VAL A 291 13.59 -21.51 8.31
CA VAL A 291 13.71 -22.64 7.37
C VAL A 291 13.53 -22.11 5.94
N THR A 292 14.58 -22.23 5.14
CA THR A 292 14.58 -21.84 3.72
C THR A 292 14.08 -22.96 2.84
N ILE A 293 13.23 -22.64 1.86
CA ILE A 293 12.71 -23.61 0.90
C ILE A 293 13.69 -23.81 -0.26
N ASP A 294 13.90 -25.08 -0.63
CA ASP A 294 14.57 -25.43 -1.88
C ASP A 294 13.60 -25.32 -3.07
N MET A 295 13.86 -24.38 -3.97
CA MET A 295 12.99 -24.08 -5.11
C MET A 295 13.08 -25.15 -6.19
N GLU A 296 14.24 -25.78 -6.37
CA GLU A 296 14.42 -26.78 -7.43
C GLU A 296 13.67 -28.07 -7.10
N ALA A 297 13.68 -28.45 -5.82
CA ALA A 297 12.88 -29.55 -5.30
C ALA A 297 11.37 -29.29 -5.50
N ASN A 298 10.87 -28.11 -5.12
CA ASN A 298 9.45 -27.75 -5.29
C ASN A 298 9.02 -27.66 -6.76
N ARG A 299 9.93 -27.25 -7.64
CA ARG A 299 9.69 -27.16 -9.09
C ARG A 299 9.45 -28.52 -9.74
N ASN A 300 10.16 -29.56 -9.29
CA ASN A 300 10.22 -30.86 -9.96
C ASN A 300 9.50 -32.00 -9.21
N MET A 301 8.85 -31.73 -8.07
CA MET A 301 8.27 -32.74 -7.17
C MET A 301 7.36 -33.78 -7.85
N HIS A 302 6.62 -33.41 -8.91
CA HIS A 302 5.75 -34.31 -9.70
C HIS A 302 6.16 -34.42 -11.17
N TYR A 303 7.43 -34.17 -11.50
CA TYR A 303 7.92 -34.33 -12.86
C TYR A 303 8.01 -35.81 -13.24
N THR A 304 6.93 -36.38 -13.76
CA THR A 304 6.93 -37.71 -14.37
C THR A 304 7.31 -37.57 -15.85
N ARG A 305 8.50 -38.05 -16.23
CA ARG A 305 9.05 -37.97 -17.60
C ARG A 305 8.15 -38.61 -18.69
N ALA A 306 7.14 -39.39 -18.30
CA ALA A 306 6.23 -40.14 -19.19
C ALA A 306 4.83 -39.50 -19.39
N SER A 307 4.52 -38.35 -18.78
CA SER A 307 3.20 -37.71 -18.93
C SER A 307 3.11 -36.88 -20.22
N SER A 308 1.97 -36.95 -20.93
CA SER A 308 1.65 -36.02 -22.04
C SER A 308 1.70 -34.56 -21.56
N LYS A 309 2.12 -33.64 -22.44
CA LYS A 309 2.27 -32.20 -22.16
C LYS A 309 0.99 -31.53 -21.63
N ASN A 310 -0.18 -32.08 -21.96
CA ASN A 310 -1.51 -31.55 -21.62
C ASN A 310 -2.29 -32.48 -20.65
N HIS A 311 -1.60 -33.33 -19.90
CA HIS A 311 -2.27 -34.23 -18.97
C HIS A 311 -3.08 -33.43 -17.92
N ARG A 312 -4.35 -33.80 -17.74
CA ARG A 312 -5.31 -33.21 -16.77
C ARG A 312 -5.51 -31.68 -16.88
N LEU A 313 -5.31 -31.09 -18.05
CA LEU A 313 -5.39 -29.64 -18.27
C LEU A 313 -6.66 -28.99 -17.70
N PHE A 314 -7.85 -29.47 -18.08
CA PHE A 314 -9.12 -28.91 -17.61
C PHE A 314 -9.38 -29.21 -16.14
N GLN A 315 -8.95 -30.38 -15.65
CA GLN A 315 -9.12 -30.74 -14.25
C GLN A 315 -8.27 -29.84 -13.34
N GLU A 316 -7.01 -29.56 -13.71
CA GLU A 316 -6.16 -28.60 -13.00
C GLU A 316 -6.73 -27.17 -13.08
N PHE A 317 -7.29 -26.78 -14.23
CA PHE A 317 -7.95 -25.47 -14.40
C PHE A 317 -9.15 -25.28 -13.48
N PHE A 318 -10.13 -26.18 -13.52
CA PHE A 318 -11.32 -26.09 -12.67
C PHE A 318 -10.96 -26.25 -11.19
N SER A 319 -9.97 -27.07 -10.86
CA SER A 319 -9.46 -27.18 -9.48
C SER A 319 -8.75 -25.91 -9.00
N ALA A 320 -8.16 -25.12 -9.90
CA ALA A 320 -7.49 -23.87 -9.55
C ALA A 320 -8.49 -22.72 -9.35
N ILE A 321 -9.56 -22.67 -10.16
CA ILE A 321 -10.61 -21.63 -10.09
C ILE A 321 -11.53 -21.82 -8.88
N LEU A 322 -11.71 -23.05 -8.42
CA LEU A 322 -12.64 -23.35 -7.33
C LEU A 322 -12.22 -22.61 -6.03
N PRO A 323 -13.04 -21.66 -5.54
CA PRO A 323 -12.63 -20.83 -4.41
C PRO A 323 -12.62 -21.59 -3.08
N ILE A 324 -13.46 -22.61 -2.95
CA ILE A 324 -13.61 -23.42 -1.73
C ILE A 324 -13.20 -24.86 -2.01
N LYS A 325 -12.10 -25.31 -1.41
CA LYS A 325 -11.67 -26.72 -1.52
C LYS A 325 -12.55 -27.61 -0.64
N MET A 326 -13.00 -28.73 -1.19
CA MET A 326 -13.90 -29.67 -0.51
C MET A 326 -13.32 -30.21 0.82
N ASN A 327 -12.01 -30.43 0.90
CA ASN A 327 -11.34 -30.93 2.10
C ASN A 327 -11.40 -29.91 3.25
N GLU A 328 -11.14 -28.64 2.95
CA GLU A 328 -11.20 -27.53 3.92
C GLU A 328 -12.64 -27.33 4.40
N TRP A 329 -13.61 -27.40 3.48
CA TRP A 329 -15.03 -27.27 3.82
C TRP A 329 -15.54 -28.34 4.79
N ARG A 330 -15.10 -29.60 4.61
CA ARG A 330 -15.50 -30.73 5.47
C ARG A 330 -14.99 -30.57 6.90
N GLN A 331 -13.80 -29.99 7.08
CA GLN A 331 -13.17 -29.80 8.40
C GLN A 331 -13.62 -28.50 9.09
N ALA A 332 -14.33 -27.62 8.39
CA ALA A 332 -14.70 -26.30 8.86
C ALA A 332 -15.90 -26.30 9.83
N THR A 333 -15.80 -25.47 10.88
CA THR A 333 -16.94 -25.08 11.75
C THR A 333 -17.91 -24.16 11.01
N MET A 334 -19.12 -23.95 11.55
CA MET A 334 -20.13 -23.09 10.91
C MET A 334 -19.65 -21.66 10.65
N LEU A 335 -18.90 -21.07 11.58
CA LEU A 335 -18.31 -19.73 11.41
C LEU A 335 -17.26 -19.71 10.30
N LEU A 336 -16.42 -20.75 10.22
CA LEU A 336 -15.39 -20.84 9.18
C LEU A 336 -16.02 -21.09 7.80
N ARG A 337 -17.13 -21.82 7.73
CA ARG A 337 -17.92 -21.99 6.50
C ARG A 337 -18.52 -20.66 6.03
N ALA A 338 -19.08 -19.85 6.94
CA ALA A 338 -19.56 -18.51 6.62
C ALA A 338 -18.43 -17.62 6.07
N TYR A 339 -17.25 -17.65 6.70
CA TYR A 339 -16.06 -16.95 6.21
C TYR A 339 -15.63 -17.43 4.82
N TYR A 340 -15.66 -18.73 4.54
CA TYR A 340 -15.32 -19.23 3.21
C TYR A 340 -16.33 -18.81 2.14
N ILE A 341 -17.62 -18.71 2.48
CA ILE A 341 -18.66 -18.20 1.56
C ILE A 341 -18.41 -16.72 1.27
N ALA A 342 -18.22 -15.88 2.30
CA ALA A 342 -17.91 -14.46 2.15
C ALA A 342 -16.66 -14.23 1.30
N ARG A 343 -15.62 -15.03 1.53
CA ARG A 343 -14.35 -14.97 0.78
C ARG A 343 -14.42 -15.55 -0.64
N ALA A 344 -15.43 -16.34 -0.98
CA ALA A 344 -15.51 -17.03 -2.28
C ALA A 344 -15.49 -16.10 -3.50
N PRO A 345 -16.32 -15.04 -3.61
CA PRO A 345 -16.28 -14.10 -4.74
C PRO A 345 -14.93 -13.41 -4.87
N VAL A 346 -14.34 -13.02 -3.74
CA VAL A 346 -13.01 -12.42 -3.64
C VAL A 346 -11.94 -13.32 -4.25
N VAL A 347 -11.93 -14.60 -3.85
CA VAL A 347 -10.96 -15.59 -4.37
C VAL A 347 -11.16 -15.81 -5.86
N PHE A 348 -12.41 -15.98 -6.31
CA PHE A 348 -12.71 -16.24 -7.71
C PHE A 348 -12.23 -15.12 -8.63
N ILE A 349 -12.53 -13.86 -8.28
CA ILE A 349 -12.07 -12.69 -9.05
C ILE A 349 -10.54 -12.62 -9.05
N SER A 350 -9.91 -12.84 -7.89
CA SER A 350 -8.44 -12.76 -7.75
C SER A 350 -7.73 -13.83 -8.57
N VAL A 351 -8.22 -15.07 -8.57
CA VAL A 351 -7.64 -16.19 -9.31
C VAL A 351 -7.75 -15.98 -10.82
N ILE A 352 -8.87 -15.44 -11.31
CA ILE A 352 -9.04 -15.19 -12.74
C ILE A 352 -8.15 -14.04 -13.20
N TYR A 353 -8.03 -12.99 -12.40
CA TYR A 353 -7.35 -11.75 -12.78
C TYR A 353 -5.83 -11.77 -12.58
N ILE A 354 -5.33 -12.32 -11.47
CA ILE A 354 -3.92 -12.19 -11.05
C ILE A 354 -3.19 -13.53 -11.22
N PRO A 355 -2.11 -13.59 -12.03
CA PRO A 355 -1.29 -14.78 -12.11
C PRO A 355 -0.55 -15.03 -10.80
N LEU A 356 -0.68 -16.24 -10.26
CA LEU A 356 -0.02 -16.61 -9.01
C LEU A 356 1.41 -17.10 -9.28
N VAL A 357 2.37 -16.49 -8.59
CA VAL A 357 3.76 -16.99 -8.53
C VAL A 357 4.18 -17.04 -7.07
N ASP A 358 4.12 -18.24 -6.51
CA ASP A 358 4.52 -18.49 -5.13
C ASP A 358 5.40 -19.74 -5.07
N TYR A 359 6.69 -19.54 -4.80
CA TYR A 359 7.68 -20.62 -4.69
C TYR A 359 7.47 -21.51 -3.45
N GLU A 360 6.63 -21.08 -2.50
CA GLU A 360 6.22 -21.90 -1.36
C GLU A 360 5.24 -23.00 -1.78
N LEU A 361 4.48 -22.78 -2.87
CA LEU A 361 3.51 -23.72 -3.39
C LEU A 361 4.12 -24.72 -4.38
N GLN A 362 3.49 -25.90 -4.48
CA GLN A 362 3.85 -26.91 -5.48
C GLN A 362 3.77 -26.33 -6.89
N LYS A 363 4.73 -26.71 -7.76
CA LYS A 363 4.87 -26.17 -9.14
C LYS A 363 4.94 -24.63 -9.20
N ASN A 364 5.30 -23.95 -8.12
CA ASN A 364 5.24 -22.48 -7.98
C ASN A 364 3.83 -21.87 -8.22
N GLY A 365 2.76 -22.64 -7.98
CA GLY A 365 1.38 -22.22 -8.28
C GLY A 365 0.99 -22.31 -9.76
N TRP A 366 1.79 -22.98 -10.59
CA TRP A 366 1.56 -23.06 -12.03
C TRP A 366 0.31 -23.87 -12.41
N SER A 367 -0.58 -23.24 -13.17
CA SER A 367 -1.65 -23.91 -13.92
C SER A 367 -1.61 -23.42 -15.37
N LYS A 368 -1.37 -24.34 -16.31
CA LYS A 368 -1.09 -24.00 -17.71
C LYS A 368 -2.21 -23.16 -18.36
N LEU A 369 -3.45 -23.64 -18.29
CA LEU A 369 -4.58 -22.96 -18.95
C LEU A 369 -4.91 -21.63 -18.27
N LEU A 370 -4.88 -21.60 -16.94
CA LEU A 370 -5.17 -20.40 -16.16
C LEU A 370 -4.14 -19.30 -16.46
N ASN A 371 -2.85 -19.63 -16.43
CA ASN A 371 -1.79 -18.67 -16.71
C ASN A 371 -1.85 -18.16 -18.17
N CYS A 372 -2.24 -19.00 -19.14
CA CYS A 372 -2.43 -18.55 -20.52
C CYS A 372 -3.58 -17.54 -20.65
N ILE A 373 -4.67 -17.71 -19.90
CA ILE A 373 -5.79 -16.76 -19.86
C ILE A 373 -5.35 -15.43 -19.21
N GLN A 374 -4.60 -15.53 -18.12
CA GLN A 374 -4.12 -14.36 -17.38
C GLN A 374 -3.12 -13.50 -18.19
N ILE A 375 -2.38 -14.08 -19.14
CA ILE A 375 -1.43 -13.33 -20.00
C ILE A 375 -2.12 -12.17 -20.72
N PHE A 376 -3.33 -12.39 -21.23
CA PHE A 376 -4.05 -11.36 -21.96
C PHE A 376 -5.10 -10.64 -21.10
N LEU A 377 -5.68 -11.33 -20.12
CA LEU A 377 -6.70 -10.72 -19.26
C LEU A 377 -6.12 -9.65 -18.33
N ASN A 378 -4.98 -9.93 -17.70
CA ASN A 378 -4.41 -9.03 -16.69
C ASN A 378 -4.03 -7.66 -17.28
N PRO A 379 -3.26 -7.56 -18.39
CA PRO A 379 -2.94 -6.28 -18.99
C PRO A 379 -4.16 -5.59 -19.60
N ALA A 380 -5.06 -6.33 -20.26
CA ALA A 380 -6.24 -5.74 -20.89
C ALA A 380 -7.17 -5.07 -19.87
N VAL A 381 -7.44 -5.75 -18.75
CA VAL A 381 -8.24 -5.22 -17.65
C VAL A 381 -7.54 -4.03 -16.99
N THR A 382 -6.26 -4.15 -16.66
CA THR A 382 -5.48 -3.08 -16.02
C THR A 382 -5.43 -1.81 -16.87
N ILE A 383 -5.20 -1.94 -18.18
CA ILE A 383 -5.13 -0.79 -19.10
C ILE A 383 -6.50 -0.15 -19.29
N THR A 384 -7.54 -0.96 -19.49
CA THR A 384 -8.91 -0.45 -19.71
C THR A 384 -9.41 0.30 -18.47
N MET A 385 -9.30 -0.32 -17.29
CA MET A 385 -9.75 0.29 -16.05
C MET A 385 -8.85 1.46 -15.64
N GLY A 386 -7.53 1.31 -15.75
CA GLY A 386 -6.58 2.37 -15.41
C GLY A 386 -6.76 3.61 -16.28
N LYS A 387 -6.97 3.45 -17.59
CA LYS A 387 -7.23 4.60 -18.47
C LYS A 387 -8.56 5.28 -18.13
N ALA A 388 -9.62 4.49 -17.96
CA ALA A 388 -10.94 5.02 -17.63
C ALA A 388 -10.93 5.80 -16.29
N MET A 389 -10.09 5.39 -15.35
CA MET A 389 -9.93 6.06 -14.05
C MET A 389 -9.07 7.34 -14.15
N VAL A 390 -7.89 7.26 -14.78
CA VAL A 390 -6.94 8.39 -14.85
C VAL A 390 -7.44 9.52 -15.75
N PHE A 391 -8.08 9.19 -16.87
CA PHE A 391 -8.59 10.16 -17.85
C PHE A 391 -10.12 10.24 -17.82
N ARG A 392 -10.71 10.24 -16.62
CA ARG A 392 -12.17 10.33 -16.46
C ARG A 392 -12.68 11.71 -16.92
N ASP A 393 -13.67 11.68 -17.81
CA ASP A 393 -14.45 12.86 -18.13
C ASP A 393 -15.32 13.24 -16.95
N ARG A 394 -15.15 14.49 -16.56
CA ARG A 394 -15.51 14.92 -15.24
C ARG A 394 -17.03 14.82 -14.95
N SER A 395 -17.89 15.10 -15.93
CA SER A 395 -19.33 15.04 -15.76
C SER A 395 -19.96 13.65 -15.51
N LYS A 396 -19.23 12.53 -15.66
CA LYS A 396 -19.81 11.18 -15.65
C LYS A 396 -18.94 10.18 -14.88
N LEU A 397 -19.55 9.09 -14.42
CA LEU A 397 -18.83 7.98 -13.78
C LEU A 397 -17.89 7.30 -14.79
N TRP A 398 -16.67 6.94 -14.36
CA TRP A 398 -15.64 6.40 -15.26
C TRP A 398 -16.08 5.15 -16.01
N TYR A 399 -16.94 4.32 -15.40
CA TYR A 399 -17.39 3.09 -16.04
C TYR A 399 -18.29 3.34 -17.26
N TYR A 400 -18.87 4.54 -17.41
CA TYR A 400 -19.61 4.91 -18.63
C TYR A 400 -18.69 5.04 -19.84
N ASN A 401 -17.41 5.34 -19.62
CA ASN A 401 -16.40 5.44 -20.67
C ASN A 401 -15.76 4.08 -21.02
N ILE A 402 -15.99 3.03 -20.23
CA ILE A 402 -15.45 1.67 -20.48
C ILE A 402 -15.72 1.20 -21.92
N PRO A 403 -16.94 1.31 -22.51
CA PRO A 403 -17.16 0.84 -23.86
C PRO A 403 -16.25 1.50 -24.90
N HIS A 404 -15.90 2.77 -24.69
CA HIS A 404 -14.97 3.52 -25.54
C HIS A 404 -13.51 3.17 -25.23
N ASP A 405 -13.16 2.99 -23.96
CA ASP A 405 -11.78 2.71 -23.52
C ASP A 405 -11.36 1.24 -23.67
N VAL A 406 -12.32 0.32 -23.81
CA VAL A 406 -12.06 -1.11 -24.13
C VAL A 406 -11.26 -1.27 -25.42
N GLN A 407 -11.32 -0.31 -26.35
CA GLN A 407 -10.49 -0.28 -27.54
C GLN A 407 -8.97 -0.31 -27.22
N TYR A 408 -8.56 0.32 -26.12
CA TYR A 408 -7.16 0.31 -25.68
C TYR A 408 -6.76 -1.02 -25.04
N GLY A 409 -7.69 -1.66 -24.31
CA GLY A 409 -7.55 -3.04 -23.85
C GLY A 409 -7.40 -4.01 -25.04
N LEU A 410 -8.20 -3.83 -26.09
CA LEU A 410 -8.13 -4.61 -27.33
C LEU A 410 -6.76 -4.46 -28.03
N TYR A 411 -6.15 -3.27 -28.04
CA TYR A 411 -4.79 -3.11 -28.57
C TYR A 411 -3.76 -3.97 -27.82
N SER A 412 -3.91 -4.14 -26.50
CA SER A 412 -3.03 -5.03 -25.74
C SER A 412 -3.19 -6.51 -26.13
N LEU A 413 -4.38 -6.92 -26.61
CA LEU A 413 -4.64 -8.30 -27.05
C LEU A 413 -3.85 -8.67 -28.31
N VAL A 414 -3.54 -7.69 -29.17
CA VAL A 414 -2.74 -7.91 -30.38
C VAL A 414 -1.35 -8.47 -30.03
N VAL A 415 -0.77 -8.05 -28.91
CA VAL A 415 0.55 -8.53 -28.45
C VAL A 415 0.41 -9.71 -27.49
N THR A 416 -0.54 -9.66 -26.55
CA THR A 416 -0.65 -10.66 -25.47
C THR A 416 -1.24 -11.99 -25.94
N VAL A 417 -2.13 -12.01 -26.93
CA VAL A 417 -2.71 -13.26 -27.46
C VAL A 417 -1.66 -14.12 -28.19
N PRO A 418 -0.84 -13.59 -29.11
CA PRO A 418 0.27 -14.36 -29.68
C PRO A 418 1.23 -14.93 -28.63
N ILE A 419 1.56 -14.13 -27.61
CA ILE A 419 2.41 -14.58 -26.49
C ILE A 419 1.72 -15.73 -25.74
N ALA A 420 0.43 -15.62 -25.44
CA ALA A 420 -0.32 -16.68 -24.77
C ALA A 420 -0.35 -17.98 -25.58
N ILE A 421 -0.49 -17.89 -26.91
CA ILE A 421 -0.45 -19.05 -27.82
C ILE A 421 0.94 -19.70 -27.79
N VAL A 422 2.02 -18.92 -27.91
CA VAL A 422 3.40 -19.42 -27.84
C VAL A 422 3.68 -20.11 -26.50
N VAL A 423 3.25 -19.49 -25.40
CA VAL A 423 3.38 -20.06 -24.05
C VAL A 423 2.58 -21.35 -23.93
N PHE A 424 1.38 -21.43 -24.50
CA PHE A 424 0.56 -22.64 -24.48
C PHE A 424 1.23 -23.82 -25.20
N PHE A 425 1.89 -23.60 -26.34
CA PHE A 425 2.58 -24.69 -27.06
C PHE A 425 3.92 -25.08 -26.43
N HIS A 426 4.67 -24.12 -25.88
CA HIS A 426 5.97 -24.38 -25.27
C HIS A 426 5.87 -25.00 -23.87
N SER A 427 4.84 -24.65 -23.09
CA SER A 427 4.73 -25.05 -21.68
C SER A 427 4.11 -26.45 -21.49
N ASN A 428 4.46 -27.07 -20.35
CA ASN A 428 3.93 -28.36 -19.91
C ASN A 428 3.07 -28.19 -18.64
N THR A 429 2.13 -29.10 -18.39
CA THR A 429 1.33 -29.10 -17.15
C THR A 429 2.10 -29.60 -15.92
N SER A 430 3.09 -30.48 -16.10
CA SER A 430 3.81 -31.12 -14.98
C SER A 430 4.83 -30.23 -14.28
N ALA A 431 5.43 -29.25 -14.97
CA ALA A 431 6.45 -28.37 -14.42
C ALA A 431 6.36 -26.96 -15.02
N PRO A 432 6.65 -25.91 -14.23
CA PRO A 432 6.60 -24.54 -14.70
C PRO A 432 7.72 -24.25 -15.72
N PRO A 433 7.45 -23.41 -16.73
CA PRO A 433 8.44 -23.01 -17.73
C PRO A 433 9.59 -22.21 -17.11
N PRO A 434 10.77 -22.15 -17.75
CA PRO A 434 11.90 -21.38 -17.23
C PRO A 434 11.61 -19.89 -17.11
N TYR A 435 10.75 -19.34 -17.97
CA TYR A 435 10.31 -17.95 -17.93
C TYR A 435 9.14 -17.68 -16.96
N HIS A 436 8.80 -18.62 -16.07
CA HIS A 436 7.71 -18.44 -15.09
C HIS A 436 7.89 -17.19 -14.21
N TRP A 437 9.14 -16.73 -14.04
CA TRP A 437 9.45 -15.51 -13.31
C TRP A 437 8.83 -14.24 -13.93
N MET A 438 8.55 -14.21 -15.23
CA MET A 438 7.91 -13.05 -15.88
C MET A 438 6.48 -12.84 -15.38
N PHE A 439 5.78 -13.91 -15.00
CA PHE A 439 4.45 -13.83 -14.39
C PHE A 439 4.49 -13.12 -13.03
N THR A 440 5.64 -13.05 -12.36
CA THR A 440 5.79 -12.28 -11.12
C THR A 440 5.58 -10.78 -11.36
N ILE A 441 6.02 -10.25 -12.50
CA ILE A 441 5.83 -8.83 -12.85
C ILE A 441 4.34 -8.56 -13.12
N MET A 442 3.67 -9.48 -13.82
CA MET A 442 2.22 -9.41 -14.04
C MET A 442 1.42 -9.55 -12.73
N ASN A 443 1.87 -10.40 -11.82
CA ASN A 443 1.29 -10.54 -10.49
C ASN A 443 1.42 -9.22 -9.72
N LEU A 444 2.62 -8.63 -9.70
CA LEU A 444 2.88 -7.38 -8.97
C LEU A 444 2.03 -6.23 -9.51
N THR A 445 1.98 -6.05 -10.83
CA THR A 445 1.13 -5.01 -11.46
C THR A 445 -0.37 -5.23 -11.20
N GLY A 446 -0.86 -6.45 -11.37
CA GLY A 446 -2.26 -6.80 -11.10
C GLY A 446 -2.66 -6.64 -9.63
N SER A 447 -1.82 -7.11 -8.70
CA SER A 447 -2.07 -7.00 -7.27
C SER A 447 -1.97 -5.57 -6.75
N MET A 448 -1.02 -4.77 -7.22
CA MET A 448 -0.96 -3.32 -6.91
C MET A 448 -2.22 -2.60 -7.37
N PHE A 449 -2.71 -2.88 -8.59
CA PHE A 449 -3.94 -2.29 -9.10
C PHE A 449 -5.17 -2.70 -8.26
N ALA A 450 -5.27 -3.98 -7.88
CA ALA A 450 -6.36 -4.47 -7.04
C ALA A 450 -6.33 -3.86 -5.61
N ILE A 451 -5.14 -3.75 -5.01
CA ILE A 451 -4.93 -3.10 -3.71
C ILE A 451 -5.40 -1.65 -3.79
N PHE A 452 -4.91 -0.92 -4.79
CA PHE A 452 -5.27 0.47 -5.03
C PHE A 452 -6.77 0.67 -5.14
N GLN A 453 -7.43 -0.09 -6.03
CA GLN A 453 -8.87 0.03 -6.22
C GLN A 453 -9.63 -0.20 -4.91
N SER A 454 -9.29 -1.28 -4.19
CA SER A 454 -9.96 -1.61 -2.93
C SER A 454 -9.73 -0.55 -1.85
N ALA A 455 -8.51 -0.02 -1.71
CA ALA A 455 -8.18 1.01 -0.75
C ALA A 455 -8.92 2.32 -1.06
N THR A 456 -8.96 2.75 -2.33
CA THR A 456 -9.71 3.95 -2.73
C THR A 456 -11.21 3.80 -2.48
N GLU A 457 -11.82 2.64 -2.76
CA GLU A 457 -13.24 2.41 -2.41
C GLU A 457 -13.47 2.50 -0.90
N ILE A 458 -12.61 1.87 -0.09
CA ILE A 458 -12.74 1.91 1.38
C ILE A 458 -12.64 3.35 1.90
N THR A 459 -11.72 4.15 1.35
CA THR A 459 -11.57 5.58 1.65
C THR A 459 -12.84 6.36 1.33
N VAL A 460 -13.43 6.15 0.15
CA VAL A 460 -14.69 6.81 -0.24
C VAL A 460 -15.86 6.41 0.68
N ILE A 461 -16.04 5.11 0.95
CA ILE A 461 -17.09 4.62 1.86
C ILE A 461 -16.92 5.23 3.26
N THR A 462 -15.69 5.25 3.76
CA THR A 462 -15.36 5.82 5.07
C THR A 462 -15.65 7.32 5.13
N GLY A 463 -15.33 8.07 4.06
CA GLY A 463 -15.66 9.48 3.95
C GLY A 463 -17.16 9.74 3.99
N VAL A 464 -17.95 8.93 3.27
CA VAL A 464 -19.43 9.00 3.31
C VAL A 464 -19.94 8.70 4.72
N LEU A 465 -19.49 7.61 5.35
CA LEU A 465 -19.88 7.25 6.72
C LEU A 465 -19.54 8.35 7.74
N GLY A 466 -18.35 8.93 7.62
CA GLY A 466 -17.90 10.03 8.47
C GLY A 466 -18.83 11.25 8.40
N PHE A 467 -19.31 11.54 7.20
CA PHE A 467 -20.25 12.62 6.98
C PHE A 467 -21.66 12.31 7.50
N MET A 468 -22.17 11.09 7.31
CA MET A 468 -23.45 10.66 7.92
C MET A 468 -23.43 10.83 9.44
N LEU A 469 -22.28 10.59 10.07
CA LEU A 469 -22.05 10.78 11.51
C LEU A 469 -21.82 12.25 11.90
N LYS A 470 -21.99 13.20 10.98
CA LYS A 470 -21.78 14.66 11.16
C LYS A 470 -20.39 14.99 11.72
N VAL A 471 -19.36 14.26 11.27
CA VAL A 471 -17.97 14.52 11.66
C VAL A 471 -17.33 15.50 10.66
N PRO A 472 -16.62 16.55 11.12
CA PRO A 472 -15.95 17.50 10.23
C PRO A 472 -14.96 16.82 9.27
N PRO A 473 -14.87 17.27 8.00
CA PRO A 473 -14.02 16.66 6.98
C PRO A 473 -12.53 16.74 7.31
N ASP A 474 -12.07 17.84 7.92
CA ASP A 474 -10.66 18.02 8.31
C ASP A 474 -10.23 17.01 9.38
N PHE A 475 -11.09 16.78 10.38
CA PHE A 475 -10.85 15.78 11.41
C PHE A 475 -10.90 14.36 10.83
N MET A 476 -11.86 14.08 9.94
CA MET A 476 -11.97 12.79 9.26
C MET A 476 -10.73 12.49 8.41
N GLY A 477 -10.25 13.48 7.67
CA GLY A 477 -9.03 13.44 6.86
C GLY A 477 -7.80 13.06 7.69
N ALA A 478 -7.62 13.76 8.81
CA ALA A 478 -6.50 13.58 9.72
C ALA A 478 -6.52 12.25 10.50
N THR A 479 -7.68 11.62 10.72
CA THR A 479 -7.82 10.46 11.60
C THR A 479 -8.21 9.17 10.88
N VAL A 480 -9.44 9.05 10.38
CA VAL A 480 -9.96 7.78 9.83
C VAL A 480 -9.60 7.61 8.35
N LEU A 481 -9.62 8.70 7.58
CA LEU A 481 -9.36 8.66 6.14
C LEU A 481 -7.89 8.34 5.83
N CYS A 482 -6.95 8.87 6.64
CA CYS A 482 -5.53 8.54 6.51
C CYS A 482 -5.26 7.06 6.80
N VAL A 483 -5.96 6.46 7.78
CA VAL A 483 -5.90 5.03 8.07
C VAL A 483 -6.46 4.23 6.91
N ALA A 484 -7.63 4.61 6.39
CA ALA A 484 -8.29 3.94 5.28
C ALA A 484 -7.41 3.89 4.03
N ASN A 485 -6.77 5.01 3.69
CA ASN A 485 -5.85 5.09 2.57
C ASN A 485 -4.63 4.18 2.75
N SER A 486 -4.07 4.13 3.96
CA SER A 486 -2.89 3.32 4.28
C SER A 486 -3.20 1.89 4.76
N LEU A 487 -4.41 1.38 4.54
CA LEU A 487 -4.76 -0.01 4.89
C LEU A 487 -3.94 -1.03 4.10
N GLY A 488 -3.64 -0.74 2.83
CA GLY A 488 -2.77 -1.57 2.01
C GLY A 488 -1.39 -1.77 2.66
N ASP A 489 -0.81 -0.69 3.16
CA ASP A 489 0.47 -0.67 3.86
C ASP A 489 0.42 -1.46 5.17
N LEU A 490 -0.61 -1.23 5.98
CA LEU A 490 -0.82 -1.95 7.24
C LEU A 490 -0.85 -3.46 7.00
N VAL A 491 -1.68 -3.91 6.06
CA VAL A 491 -1.87 -5.33 5.76
C VAL A 491 -0.60 -5.92 5.15
N ALA A 492 0.09 -5.20 4.24
CA ALA A 492 1.32 -5.66 3.62
C ALA A 492 2.44 -5.83 4.65
N ASN A 493 2.68 -4.82 5.48
CA ASN A 493 3.71 -4.85 6.53
C ASN A 493 3.41 -5.91 7.60
N ALA A 494 2.17 -6.00 8.06
CA ALA A 494 1.77 -7.03 9.03
C ALA A 494 1.93 -8.45 8.46
N SER A 495 1.50 -8.68 7.20
CA SER A 495 1.60 -9.99 6.57
C SER A 495 3.06 -10.41 6.32
N MET A 496 3.95 -9.48 6.01
CA MET A 496 5.39 -9.73 5.86
C MET A 496 6.06 -10.05 7.19
N ALA A 497 5.72 -9.31 8.25
CA ALA A 497 6.22 -9.57 9.59
C ALA A 497 5.80 -10.95 10.12
N LEU A 498 4.55 -11.37 9.85
CA LEU A 498 4.06 -12.71 10.21
C LEU A 498 4.73 -13.83 9.41
N GLN A 499 5.25 -13.54 8.22
CA GLN A 499 5.95 -14.49 7.37
C GLN A 499 7.47 -14.58 7.67
N GLY A 500 7.98 -13.83 8.64
CA GLY A 500 9.41 -13.82 9.02
C GLY A 500 10.28 -12.85 8.24
N TYR A 501 9.66 -11.85 7.59
CA TYR A 501 10.35 -10.76 6.87
C TYR A 501 10.21 -9.43 7.63
N GLU A 502 10.36 -9.47 8.95
CA GLU A 502 10.16 -8.31 9.82
C GLU A 502 11.10 -7.14 9.53
N LYS A 503 12.35 -7.40 9.14
CA LYS A 503 13.31 -6.36 8.72
C LYS A 503 12.84 -5.63 7.46
N MET A 504 12.25 -6.36 6.52
CA MET A 504 11.70 -5.80 5.28
C MET A 504 10.44 -4.97 5.57
N ALA A 505 9.53 -5.50 6.38
CA ALA A 505 8.29 -4.82 6.76
C ALA A 505 8.54 -3.52 7.53
N TYR A 506 9.45 -3.54 8.51
CA TYR A 506 9.76 -2.33 9.28
C TYR A 506 10.47 -1.28 8.43
N ALA A 507 11.40 -1.71 7.56
CA ALA A 507 12.07 -0.80 6.64
C ALA A 507 11.09 -0.16 5.63
N ALA A 508 10.08 -0.91 5.17
CA ALA A 508 8.98 -0.36 4.37
C ALA A 508 8.11 0.63 5.15
N ALA A 509 7.84 0.38 6.44
CA ALA A 509 7.10 1.32 7.29
C ALA A 509 7.79 2.69 7.49
N ILE A 510 9.11 2.76 7.30
CA ILE A 510 9.88 4.01 7.26
C ILE A 510 9.98 4.55 5.82
N GLY A 511 10.24 3.68 4.86
CA GLY A 511 10.46 4.05 3.45
C GLY A 511 9.20 4.53 2.72
N SER A 512 8.03 3.90 2.95
CA SER A 512 6.77 4.30 2.31
C SER A 512 6.40 5.75 2.66
N PRO A 513 6.35 6.15 3.94
CA PRO A 513 6.01 7.53 4.29
C PRO A 513 7.02 8.55 3.78
N PHE A 514 8.31 8.19 3.78
CA PHE A 514 9.35 9.04 3.23
C PHE A 514 9.20 9.27 1.71
N PHE A 515 8.86 8.22 0.96
CA PHE A 515 8.53 8.34 -0.47
C PHE A 515 7.30 9.23 -0.68
N SER A 516 6.22 8.97 0.05
CA SER A 516 4.95 9.69 -0.10
C SER A 516 5.12 11.19 0.19
N ILE A 517 5.89 11.50 1.23
CA ILE A 517 6.17 12.88 1.61
C ILE A 517 7.03 13.59 0.55
N LEU A 518 8.18 13.04 0.13
CA LEU A 518 9.06 13.75 -0.79
C LEU A 518 8.60 13.69 -2.25
N LEU A 519 8.37 12.49 -2.79
CA LEU A 519 7.97 12.31 -4.18
C LEU A 519 6.48 12.51 -4.38
N GLY A 520 5.65 12.02 -3.45
CA GLY A 520 4.20 12.19 -3.54
C GLY A 520 3.80 13.65 -3.51
N THR A 521 4.12 14.38 -2.42
CA THR A 521 3.77 15.81 -2.35
C THR A 521 4.55 16.66 -3.37
N GLY A 522 5.85 16.40 -3.56
CA GLY A 522 6.68 17.16 -4.51
C GLY A 522 6.20 17.07 -5.96
N SER A 523 5.70 15.91 -6.39
CA SER A 523 5.13 15.73 -7.74
C SER A 523 3.78 16.44 -7.89
N VAL A 524 2.91 16.39 -6.87
CA VAL A 524 1.64 17.12 -6.86
C VAL A 524 1.88 18.62 -6.93
N PHE A 525 2.87 19.15 -6.23
CA PHE A 525 3.23 20.58 -6.29
C PHE A 525 3.75 21.00 -7.65
N ALA A 526 4.69 20.22 -8.20
CA ALA A 526 5.19 20.46 -9.54
C ALA A 526 4.03 20.49 -10.56
N ALA A 527 3.09 19.55 -10.46
CA ALA A 527 1.92 19.51 -11.32
C ALA A 527 0.96 20.70 -11.10
N LYS A 528 0.63 21.07 -9.85
CA LYS A 528 -0.24 22.25 -9.56
C LYS A 528 0.36 23.53 -10.13
N LYS A 529 1.67 23.69 -9.98
CA LYS A 529 2.40 24.87 -10.47
C LYS A 529 2.45 24.91 -12.00
N LEU A 530 2.73 23.77 -12.65
CA LEU A 530 2.73 23.65 -14.11
C LEU A 530 1.34 23.92 -14.72
N LEU A 531 0.27 23.56 -13.99
CA LEU A 531 -1.11 23.83 -14.39
C LEU A 531 -1.59 25.24 -14.04
N GLY A 532 -0.78 26.06 -13.37
CA GLY A 532 -1.13 27.44 -12.99
C GLY A 532 -2.18 27.56 -11.88
N ILE A 533 -2.38 26.51 -11.08
CA ILE A 533 -3.38 26.47 -10.00
C ILE A 533 -2.77 27.11 -8.75
N SER A 534 -3.17 28.34 -8.40
CA SER A 534 -2.73 29.01 -7.18
C SER A 534 -3.60 28.59 -5.98
N THR A 535 -3.11 27.68 -5.15
CA THR A 535 -3.76 27.29 -3.89
C THR A 535 -3.05 27.93 -2.69
N SER A 536 -3.83 28.51 -1.77
CA SER A 536 -3.32 29.04 -0.49
C SER A 536 -2.69 27.93 0.36
N MET A 537 -1.49 28.16 0.91
CA MET A 537 -0.76 27.18 1.73
C MET A 537 -1.59 26.70 2.95
N HIS A 538 -2.44 27.56 3.51
CA HIS A 538 -3.30 27.20 4.65
C HIS A 538 -4.31 26.09 4.30
N ASN A 539 -4.87 26.11 3.09
CA ASN A 539 -5.81 25.08 2.63
C ASN A 539 -5.13 23.73 2.40
N LEU A 540 -3.82 23.71 2.12
CA LEU A 540 -3.10 22.45 1.90
C LEU A 540 -2.73 21.75 3.20
N ILE A 541 -2.34 22.51 4.22
CA ILE A 541 -1.92 21.97 5.52
C ILE A 541 -3.13 21.51 6.34
N GLY A 542 -4.22 22.27 6.27
CA GLY A 542 -5.41 22.05 7.08
C GLY A 542 -5.17 22.30 8.57
N SER A 543 -6.24 22.31 9.36
CA SER A 543 -6.17 22.63 10.81
C SER A 543 -5.33 21.63 11.64
N TYR A 544 -5.16 20.40 11.14
CA TYR A 544 -4.49 19.31 11.84
C TYR A 544 -3.07 19.00 11.32
N GLY A 545 -2.62 19.64 10.24
CA GLY A 545 -1.34 19.34 9.59
C GLY A 545 -0.13 19.61 10.48
N GLU A 546 -0.09 20.77 11.13
CA GLU A 546 0.98 21.14 12.08
C GLU A 546 1.05 20.18 13.27
N ASN A 547 -0.12 19.75 13.78
CA ASN A 547 -0.17 18.77 14.88
C ASN A 547 0.42 17.42 14.44
N ALA A 548 0.09 16.97 13.23
CA ALA A 548 0.61 15.73 12.67
C ALA A 548 2.13 15.84 12.45
N PHE A 549 2.63 16.99 12.00
CA PHE A 549 4.04 17.27 11.82
C PHE A 549 4.83 17.14 13.12
N VAL A 550 4.42 17.87 14.17
CA VAL A 550 5.10 17.88 15.48
C VAL A 550 5.15 16.46 16.07
N LEU A 551 4.04 15.73 16.02
CA LEU A 551 3.98 14.38 16.57
C LEU A 551 4.73 13.36 15.71
N LEU A 552 4.85 13.57 14.41
CA LEU A 552 5.68 12.74 13.53
C LEU A 552 7.16 12.91 13.85
N ILE A 553 7.63 14.14 14.03
CA ILE A 553 9.01 14.39 14.46
C ILE A 553 9.27 13.81 15.84
N LEU A 554 8.37 14.05 16.79
CA LEU A 554 8.48 13.48 18.14
C LEU A 554 8.56 11.96 18.08
N GLY A 555 7.70 11.33 17.25
CA GLY A 555 7.71 9.90 16.99
C GLY A 555 9.05 9.43 16.42
N LEU A 556 9.56 10.06 15.37
CA LEU A 556 10.83 9.69 14.73
C LEU A 556 12.03 9.85 15.67
N LEU A 557 12.12 10.97 16.41
CA LEU A 557 13.16 11.18 17.43
C LEU A 557 13.06 10.14 18.55
N SER A 558 11.85 9.81 18.98
CA SER A 558 11.62 8.76 19.96
C SER A 558 12.05 7.39 19.42
N THR A 559 11.81 7.11 18.13
CA THR A 559 12.31 5.89 17.49
C THR A 559 13.82 5.82 17.43
N LEU A 560 14.48 6.93 17.12
CA LEU A 560 15.94 7.00 17.14
C LEU A 560 16.50 6.80 18.55
N LEU A 561 15.84 7.36 19.57
CA LEU A 561 16.23 7.22 20.96
C LEU A 561 16.12 5.77 21.44
N TRP A 562 14.95 5.14 21.29
CA TRP A 562 14.79 3.77 21.80
C TRP A 562 15.64 2.77 21.03
N THR A 563 15.84 2.96 19.71
CA THR A 563 16.69 2.07 18.91
C THR A 563 18.15 2.12 19.38
N SER A 564 18.65 3.30 19.74
CA SER A 564 19.97 3.49 20.33
C SER A 564 20.08 2.86 21.73
N VAL A 565 19.13 3.16 22.62
CA VAL A 565 19.15 2.68 24.02
C VAL A 565 19.01 1.15 24.11
N LEU A 566 18.25 0.53 23.23
CA LEU A 566 17.96 -0.91 23.27
C LEU A 566 18.90 -1.74 22.37
N ASN A 567 20.06 -1.20 21.98
CA ASN A 567 21.02 -1.86 21.10
C ASN A 567 20.35 -2.45 19.84
N PHE A 568 19.44 -1.69 19.23
CA PHE A 568 18.72 -2.06 18.02
C PHE A 568 17.88 -3.34 18.13
N ASN A 569 17.50 -3.72 19.35
CA ASN A 569 16.61 -4.86 19.58
C ASN A 569 15.15 -4.39 19.68
N ALA A 570 14.37 -4.66 18.65
CA ALA A 570 12.96 -4.32 18.56
C ALA A 570 12.12 -5.31 19.38
N ARG A 571 11.83 -4.94 20.62
CA ARG A 571 11.00 -5.71 21.56
C ARG A 571 9.51 -5.38 21.37
N ARG A 572 8.63 -6.25 21.86
CA ARG A 572 7.18 -6.00 21.84
C ARG A 572 6.78 -4.73 22.60
N SER A 573 7.48 -4.42 23.69
CA SER A 573 7.24 -3.20 24.49
C SER A 573 7.46 -1.92 23.68
N VAL A 574 8.44 -1.93 22.79
CA VAL A 574 8.72 -0.82 21.88
C VAL A 574 7.59 -0.65 20.87
N GLY A 575 7.06 -1.76 20.35
CA GLY A 575 5.91 -1.73 19.46
C GLY A 575 4.69 -1.08 20.12
N ILE A 576 4.39 -1.45 21.36
CA ILE A 576 3.31 -0.84 22.17
C ILE A 576 3.58 0.65 22.37
N PHE A 577 4.80 1.02 22.77
CA PHE A 577 5.18 2.42 22.97
C PHE A 577 4.99 3.27 21.70
N SER A 578 5.41 2.77 20.54
CA SER A 578 5.23 3.44 19.24
C SER A 578 3.74 3.61 18.89
N MET A 579 2.93 2.57 19.09
CA MET A 579 1.48 2.67 18.90
C MET A 579 0.84 3.66 19.88
N SER A 580 1.32 3.75 21.11
CA SER A 580 0.83 4.72 22.10
C SER A 580 1.05 6.16 21.66
N ILE A 581 2.16 6.48 20.96
CA ILE A 581 2.37 7.81 20.37
C ILE A 581 1.28 8.14 19.35
N TYR A 582 0.91 7.17 18.49
CA TYR A 582 -0.22 7.36 17.58
C TYR A 582 -1.56 7.47 18.32
N GLY A 583 -1.76 6.68 19.39
CA GLY A 583 -2.92 6.82 20.26
C GLY A 583 -3.05 8.21 20.88
N LEU A 584 -1.93 8.81 21.30
CA LEU A 584 -1.88 10.19 21.78
C LEU A 584 -2.28 11.20 20.70
N TYR A 585 -1.85 11.00 19.44
CA TYR A 585 -2.30 11.83 18.32
C TYR A 585 -3.81 11.81 18.12
N ILE A 586 -4.43 10.63 18.19
CA ILE A 586 -5.88 10.49 18.06
C ILE A 586 -6.59 11.18 19.23
N ILE A 587 -6.11 11.00 20.47
CA ILE A 587 -6.65 11.68 21.65
C ILE A 587 -6.55 13.21 21.48
N PHE A 588 -5.39 13.71 21.06
CA PHE A 588 -5.17 15.14 20.82
C PHE A 588 -6.12 15.68 19.75
N SER A 589 -6.29 14.96 18.65
CA SER A 589 -7.21 15.32 17.57
C SER A 589 -8.67 15.37 18.06
N ILE A 590 -9.07 14.45 18.93
CA ILE A 590 -10.42 14.43 19.54
C ILE A 590 -10.59 15.62 20.48
N LEU A 591 -9.58 15.98 21.28
CA LEU A 591 -9.63 17.12 22.19
C LEU A 591 -9.73 18.46 21.44
N ILE A 592 -9.03 18.58 20.31
CA ILE A 592 -9.17 19.73 19.40
C ILE A 592 -10.58 19.79 18.82
N LYS A 593 -11.13 18.66 18.35
CA LYS A 593 -12.50 18.60 17.83
C LYS A 593 -13.54 19.01 18.88
N SER A 594 -13.32 18.65 20.14
CA SER A 594 -14.17 19.04 21.26
C SER A 594 -13.94 20.48 21.75
N GLU A 595 -13.08 21.26 21.07
CA GLU A 595 -12.72 22.65 21.42
C GLU A 595 -12.11 22.81 22.82
N ILE A 596 -11.56 21.73 23.39
CA ILE A 596 -10.91 21.75 24.73
C ILE A 596 -9.47 22.28 24.63
N ILE A 597 -8.79 21.97 23.52
CA ILE A 597 -7.39 22.34 23.27
C ILE A 597 -7.31 23.08 21.95
N HIS A 598 -6.52 24.15 21.93
CA HIS A 598 -6.22 24.90 20.71
C HIS A 598 -5.29 24.11 19.78
N PRO A 599 -5.55 24.02 18.46
CA PRO A 599 -4.60 23.42 17.52
C PRO A 599 -3.28 24.20 17.49
N TYR A 600 -2.16 23.55 17.13
CA TYR A 600 -0.87 24.23 16.94
C TYR A 600 -0.82 25.15 15.70
N ASN A 601 -1.95 25.34 15.01
CA ASN A 601 -2.06 26.22 13.86
C ASN A 601 -1.96 27.69 14.29
N VAL A 602 -1.48 28.55 13.40
CA VAL A 602 -1.36 29.99 13.64
C VAL A 602 -2.77 30.60 13.67
N ASP A 603 -3.11 31.28 14.76
CA ASP A 603 -4.35 32.01 14.87
C ASP A 603 -4.42 33.15 13.84
N ALA A 604 -5.38 33.06 12.93
CA ALA A 604 -5.69 34.13 11.98
C ALA A 604 -5.98 35.48 12.69
N PHE A 605 -6.47 35.43 13.93
CA PHE A 605 -6.80 36.61 14.74
C PHE A 605 -5.56 37.40 15.17
N LEU A 606 -4.40 36.75 15.34
CA LEU A 606 -3.12 37.40 15.70
C LEU A 606 -2.37 37.93 14.48
N THR A 607 -2.67 37.43 13.29
CA THR A 607 -2.05 37.90 12.04
C THR A 607 -2.79 39.10 11.44
N SER A 608 -4.11 39.24 11.67
CA SER A 608 -4.86 40.44 11.24
C SER A 608 -4.56 41.69 12.06
N SER A 609 -4.00 41.58 13.27
CA SER A 609 -3.59 42.74 14.07
C SER A 609 -2.23 43.33 13.66
N HIS A 610 -1.54 42.70 12.70
CA HIS A 610 -0.24 43.13 12.19
C HIS A 610 -0.20 43.38 10.67
N ALA A 611 -1.35 43.44 10.01
CA ALA A 611 -1.48 43.80 8.60
C ALA A 611 -1.99 45.23 8.40
#